data_AF-A0A7Y4X009-F1
#
_entry.id   AF-A0A7Y4X009-F1
#
_cell.length_a   1.000
_cell.length_b   1.000
_cell.length_c   1.000
_cell.angle_alpha   90.00
_cell.angle_beta   90.00
_cell.angle_gamma   90.00
#
_symmetry.space_group_name_H-M   'P 1'
#
loop_
_entity.id
_entity.type
_entity.pdbx_description
1 polymer ?
#
loop_
_entity_poly.entity_id
_entity_poly.type
_entity_poly.pdbx_seq_one_letter_code
_entity_poly.pdbx_strand_id
1 'polypeptide(L)'
;MQGKNKDINRRKFVGNTVKIVTLGSLLMPLVEACGNKKSSNKGNAGSDTTKGKISKNRSKKLPRKKWSHESLVMNNKTQVVHFPTSRVYTYYDPIKPNHLQEISLATWSSQMEEPVRFNREQSGNIIEILTLHQLKGEINDTSLIVAIDTLSTAFTEEYEKANSKNFRLHELMLQLIALNNAIPADQKWTTFTAKVKNPPQLRKRQDWMATETKFTERINYITQRRNDYIARLNERAAKYSFT
;
A
#
# COMPACT_ATOMS: atom_id res chain seq x y z
N MET A 1 -8.17 -52.69 -29.16
CA MET A 1 -9.38 -51.94 -28.73
C MET A 1 -9.05 -51.30 -27.38
N GLN A 2 -8.90 -49.97 -27.33
CA GLN A 2 -9.90 -49.03 -26.76
C GLN A 2 -10.28 -49.40 -25.30
N GLY A 3 -10.17 -48.55 -24.29
CA GLY A 3 -10.02 -47.11 -24.27
C GLY A 3 -9.72 -46.57 -22.87
N LYS A 4 -9.53 -45.25 -22.85
CA LYS A 4 -9.16 -44.37 -21.74
C LYS A 4 -10.16 -44.41 -20.58
N ASN A 5 -9.67 -44.29 -19.35
CA ASN A 5 -10.24 -43.33 -18.40
C ASN A 5 -9.16 -42.77 -17.47
N LYS A 6 -8.82 -41.49 -17.72
CA LYS A 6 -8.04 -40.66 -16.82
C LYS A 6 -9.00 -40.10 -15.78
N ASP A 7 -8.98 -40.62 -14.56
CA ASP A 7 -9.60 -39.92 -13.44
C ASP A 7 -8.64 -38.90 -12.85
N ILE A 8 -8.89 -37.66 -13.26
CA ILE A 8 -8.31 -36.43 -12.75
C ILE A 8 -8.86 -36.23 -11.33
N ASN A 9 -8.11 -36.64 -10.31
CA ASN A 9 -8.46 -36.27 -8.95
C ASN A 9 -8.08 -34.80 -8.69
N ARG A 10 -9.05 -33.93 -8.97
CA ARG A 10 -9.05 -32.51 -8.67
C ARG A 10 -8.93 -32.30 -7.16
N ARG A 11 -7.86 -31.61 -6.75
CA ARG A 11 -7.74 -30.70 -5.60
C ARG A 11 -8.88 -30.79 -4.57
N LYS A 12 -8.64 -31.50 -3.47
CA LYS A 12 -9.22 -31.14 -2.17
C LYS A 12 -8.50 -29.90 -1.64
N PHE A 13 -8.92 -28.74 -2.12
CA PHE A 13 -8.68 -27.44 -1.49
C PHE A 13 -10.07 -26.87 -1.22
N VAL A 14 -10.45 -26.74 0.04
CA VAL A 14 -11.05 -25.55 0.68
C VAL A 14 -11.34 -25.99 2.12
N GLY A 15 -10.38 -25.76 3.00
CA GLY A 15 -10.47 -26.09 4.43
C GLY A 15 -9.54 -25.20 5.22
N ASN A 16 -9.66 -23.88 5.00
CA ASN A 16 -9.31 -22.78 5.90
C ASN A 16 -9.35 -21.46 5.11
N THR A 17 -10.55 -21.09 4.71
CA THR A 17 -10.90 -19.76 4.21
C THR A 17 -11.01 -18.81 5.40
N VAL A 18 -9.86 -18.46 6.00
CA VAL A 18 -9.77 -17.15 6.67
C VAL A 18 -9.77 -16.14 5.54
N LYS A 19 -10.92 -15.48 5.41
CA LYS A 19 -11.29 -14.49 4.41
C LYS A 19 -10.16 -13.51 4.13
N ILE A 20 -9.39 -13.76 3.07
CA ILE A 20 -8.72 -12.71 2.29
C ILE A 20 -9.80 -12.10 1.40
N VAL A 21 -10.73 -11.41 2.03
CA VAL A 21 -11.70 -10.52 1.38
C VAL A 21 -11.61 -9.25 2.20
N THR A 22 -10.89 -8.26 1.68
CA THR A 22 -10.92 -6.81 2.02
C THR A 22 -9.58 -6.09 1.80
N LEU A 23 -8.79 -6.45 0.79
CA LEU A 23 -7.79 -5.52 0.22
C LEU A 23 -8.34 -4.74 -0.99
N GLY A 24 -9.42 -5.23 -1.62
CA GLY A 24 -10.12 -4.51 -2.69
C GLY A 24 -11.16 -3.49 -2.19
N SER A 25 -11.50 -3.49 -0.90
CA SER A 25 -12.51 -2.59 -0.30
C SER A 25 -11.91 -1.48 0.57
N LEU A 26 -10.58 -1.39 0.64
CA LEU A 26 -9.84 -0.35 1.38
C LEU A 26 -9.31 0.77 0.47
N LEU A 27 -9.56 0.65 -0.85
CA LEU A 27 -9.19 1.61 -1.89
C LEU A 27 -10.44 2.14 -2.60
N MET A 28 -11.46 2.57 -1.85
CA MET A 28 -12.41 3.51 -2.45
C MET A 28 -11.75 4.88 -2.47
N PRO A 29 -11.65 5.55 -3.64
CA PRO A 29 -11.33 6.97 -3.68
C PRO A 29 -12.30 7.71 -2.75
N LEU A 30 -11.79 8.62 -1.92
CA LEU A 30 -12.56 9.47 -1.00
C LEU A 30 -13.82 10.10 -1.64
N VAL A 31 -13.84 10.25 -2.97
CA VAL A 31 -14.97 10.74 -3.77
C VAL A 31 -16.21 9.83 -3.67
N GLU A 32 -16.07 8.50 -3.61
CA GLU A 32 -17.22 7.59 -3.45
C GLU A 32 -17.69 7.51 -1.99
N ALA A 33 -16.78 7.62 -1.02
CA ALA A 33 -17.14 7.56 0.40
C ALA A 33 -17.73 8.89 0.94
N CYS A 34 -17.41 10.02 0.32
CA CYS A 34 -17.96 11.34 0.64
C CYS A 34 -19.00 11.84 -0.38
N GLY A 35 -19.25 11.08 -1.45
CA GLY A 35 -20.14 11.44 -2.55
C GLY A 35 -21.58 11.00 -2.29
N ASN A 36 -22.44 11.99 -2.02
CA ASN A 36 -23.89 11.94 -2.14
C ASN A 36 -24.63 10.76 -1.49
N LYS A 37 -25.10 10.98 -0.25
CA LYS A 37 -26.46 10.52 0.11
C LYS A 37 -27.46 11.26 -0.78
N LYS A 38 -27.65 10.77 -2.02
CA LYS A 38 -28.80 11.15 -2.84
C LYS A 38 -30.06 10.81 -2.05
N SER A 39 -30.83 11.85 -1.76
CA SER A 39 -32.22 11.77 -1.35
C SER A 39 -32.98 10.85 -2.31
N SER A 40 -33.52 9.77 -1.78
CA SER A 40 -34.54 8.92 -2.41
C SER A 40 -35.41 8.40 -1.27
N ASN A 41 -36.74 8.34 -1.32
CA ASN A 41 -37.73 8.84 -2.28
C ASN A 41 -39.08 8.97 -1.52
N LYS A 42 -40.03 9.62 -2.18
CA LYS A 42 -41.46 9.87 -1.87
C LYS A 42 -42.23 8.90 -0.94
N GLY A 43 -43.14 9.48 -0.17
CA GLY A 43 -44.39 8.87 0.33
C GLY A 43 -45.33 9.93 0.93
N ASN A 44 -46.48 10.17 0.28
CA ASN A 44 -47.57 11.07 0.70
C ASN A 44 -48.41 10.46 1.84
N ALA A 45 -48.73 11.24 2.88
CA ALA A 45 -50.02 11.27 3.58
C ALA A 45 -49.95 12.32 4.72
N GLY A 46 -50.91 13.24 4.79
CA GLY A 46 -50.93 14.34 5.75
C GLY A 46 -51.57 14.00 7.10
N SER A 47 -51.21 14.77 8.13
CA SER A 47 -52.17 15.43 9.03
C SER A 47 -51.45 16.47 9.89
N ASP A 48 -52.05 17.65 10.03
CA ASP A 48 -51.65 18.72 10.92
C ASP A 48 -51.47 18.29 12.38
N THR A 49 -50.48 18.86 13.06
CA THR A 49 -50.67 19.55 14.36
C THR A 49 -49.41 20.34 14.72
N THR A 50 -49.61 21.65 14.86
CA THR A 50 -48.70 22.63 15.45
C THR A 50 -48.22 22.24 16.86
N LYS A 51 -46.91 22.34 17.12
CA LYS A 51 -46.35 22.96 18.35
C LYS A 51 -44.83 23.10 18.22
N GLY A 52 -44.37 24.35 18.29
CA GLY A 52 -42.97 24.69 18.19
C GLY A 52 -42.11 24.18 19.35
N LYS A 53 -40.84 23.94 19.06
CA LYS A 53 -39.73 24.26 19.97
C LYS A 53 -38.51 24.66 19.15
N ILE A 54 -38.15 25.92 19.33
CA ILE A 54 -36.85 26.48 18.95
C ILE A 54 -35.76 25.64 19.62
N SER A 55 -34.88 25.08 18.81
CA SER A 55 -33.49 24.80 19.17
C SER A 55 -32.66 24.93 17.90
N LYS A 56 -32.54 26.17 17.42
CA LYS A 56 -31.48 26.57 16.50
C LYS A 56 -30.18 26.64 17.29
N ASN A 57 -29.59 25.48 17.58
CA ASN A 57 -28.17 25.34 17.83
C ASN A 57 -27.71 24.03 17.16
N ARG A 58 -28.04 23.87 15.87
CA ARG A 58 -27.18 23.06 15.00
C ARG A 58 -25.86 23.81 14.95
N SER A 59 -24.92 23.38 15.78
CA SER A 59 -23.51 23.70 15.62
C SER A 59 -23.23 23.66 14.12
N LYS A 60 -22.83 24.81 13.55
CA LYS A 60 -22.33 24.85 12.17
C LYS A 60 -21.17 23.87 12.18
N LYS A 61 -21.41 22.64 11.70
CA LYS A 61 -20.35 21.67 11.49
C LYS A 61 -19.36 22.39 10.60
N LEU A 62 -18.17 22.66 11.15
CA LEU A 62 -17.09 23.26 10.39
C LEU A 62 -16.96 22.44 9.10
N PRO A 63 -16.80 23.11 7.94
CA PRO A 63 -16.62 22.39 6.69
C PRO A 63 -15.46 21.41 6.88
N ARG A 64 -15.73 20.12 6.68
CA ARG A 64 -14.68 19.10 6.74
C ARG A 64 -13.62 19.48 5.72
N LYS A 65 -12.37 19.62 6.17
CA LYS A 65 -11.22 19.81 5.26
C LYS A 65 -11.21 18.63 4.28
N LYS A 66 -11.28 18.91 2.99
CA LYS A 66 -11.06 17.90 1.95
C LYS A 66 -9.57 17.63 1.92
N TRP A 67 -9.19 16.39 2.19
CA TRP A 67 -7.79 15.98 2.18
C TRP A 67 -7.37 15.61 0.76
N SER A 68 -6.17 15.98 0.35
CA SER A 68 -5.69 15.63 -0.98
C SER A 68 -5.46 14.13 -1.10
N HIS A 69 -5.85 13.56 -2.24
CA HIS A 69 -5.73 12.12 -2.50
C HIS A 69 -4.27 11.68 -2.73
N GLU A 70 -3.36 12.63 -2.94
CA GLU A 70 -1.92 12.42 -3.16
C GLU A 70 -1.09 12.73 -1.89
N SER A 71 -1.70 12.61 -0.71
CA SER A 71 -1.02 12.85 0.57
C SER A 71 -1.16 11.71 1.56
N LEU A 72 -0.17 11.55 2.42
CA LEU A 72 -0.30 10.85 3.68
C LEU A 72 -0.80 11.83 4.74
N VAL A 73 -1.35 11.31 5.83
CA VAL A 73 -1.85 12.13 6.94
C VAL A 73 -0.98 11.89 8.16
N MET A 74 -0.34 12.95 8.65
CA MET A 74 0.41 12.95 9.90
C MET A 74 -0.46 13.48 11.04
N ASN A 75 -0.42 12.81 12.18
CA ASN A 75 -0.95 13.35 13.43
C ASN A 75 0.13 14.19 14.13
N ASN A 76 -0.05 15.51 14.21
CA ASN A 76 0.91 16.47 14.78
C ASN A 76 1.15 16.25 16.28
N LYS A 77 0.25 15.60 17.00
CA LYS A 77 0.45 15.30 18.43
C LYS A 77 1.37 14.10 18.62
N THR A 78 1.17 13.06 17.81
CA THR A 78 1.93 11.80 17.95
C THR A 78 3.10 11.68 16.98
N GLN A 79 3.18 12.57 15.99
CA GLN A 79 4.14 12.57 14.90
C GLN A 79 4.12 11.24 14.12
N VAL A 80 2.92 10.64 14.02
CA VAL A 80 2.71 9.36 13.31
C VAL A 80 2.01 9.62 11.99
N VAL A 81 2.58 9.09 10.92
CA VAL A 81 2.07 9.17 9.55
C VAL A 81 1.23 7.93 9.22
N HIS A 82 0.07 8.18 8.61
CA HIS A 82 -0.94 7.20 8.28
C HIS A 82 -1.34 7.31 6.80
N PHE A 83 -1.83 6.21 6.25
CA PHE A 83 -2.53 6.24 4.98
C PHE A 83 -3.92 6.88 5.16
N PRO A 84 -4.35 7.81 4.28
CA PRO A 84 -5.65 8.46 4.36
C PRO A 84 -6.80 7.46 4.13
N THR A 85 -7.36 6.90 5.20
CA THR A 85 -8.53 6.01 5.14
C THR A 85 -9.72 6.63 5.86
N SER A 86 -10.94 6.22 5.48
CA SER A 86 -12.17 6.63 6.19
C SER A 86 -12.09 6.35 7.69
N ARG A 87 -11.43 5.26 8.11
CA ARG A 87 -11.20 4.92 9.51
C ARG A 87 -10.22 5.87 10.20
N VAL A 88 -9.13 6.22 9.54
CA VAL A 88 -8.17 7.25 10.02
C VAL A 88 -8.92 8.56 10.23
N TYR A 89 -9.71 9.01 9.25
CA TYR A 89 -10.52 10.21 9.40
C TYR A 89 -11.63 10.09 10.45
N THR A 90 -12.27 8.93 10.63
CA THR A 90 -13.31 8.76 11.66
C THR A 90 -12.71 8.77 13.07
N TYR A 91 -11.53 8.15 13.23
CA TYR A 91 -10.81 8.15 14.51
C TYR A 91 -10.23 9.53 14.83
N TYR A 92 -9.86 10.30 13.79
CA TYR A 92 -9.28 11.63 13.93
C TYR A 92 -10.26 12.79 13.68
N ASP A 93 -11.52 12.54 13.32
CA ASP A 93 -12.62 13.52 13.19
C ASP A 93 -12.85 14.32 14.50
N PRO A 94 -12.64 13.74 15.71
CA PRO A 94 -12.65 14.50 16.97
C PRO A 94 -11.39 15.35 17.17
N ILE A 95 -10.31 15.07 16.45
CA ILE A 95 -9.07 15.83 16.53
C ILE A 95 -9.21 17.04 15.59
N LYS A 96 -9.12 18.24 16.17
CA LYS A 96 -9.32 19.51 15.47
C LYS A 96 -8.48 19.57 14.17
N PRO A 97 -8.95 20.25 13.11
CA PRO A 97 -8.25 20.39 11.83
C PRO A 97 -6.77 20.80 11.92
N ASN A 98 -6.36 21.42 13.03
CA ASN A 98 -5.00 21.90 13.30
C ASN A 98 -4.03 20.80 13.77
N HIS A 99 -4.49 19.58 14.01
CA HIS A 99 -3.68 18.48 14.52
C HIS A 99 -3.28 17.46 13.46
N LEU A 100 -3.79 17.62 12.24
CA LEU A 100 -3.46 16.76 11.12
C LEU A 100 -2.75 17.58 10.05
N GLN A 101 -1.62 17.07 9.57
CA GLN A 101 -0.85 17.65 8.49
C GLN A 101 -0.81 16.69 7.31
N GLU A 102 -0.91 17.24 6.09
CA GLU A 102 -0.68 16.46 4.88
C GLU A 102 0.80 16.35 4.62
N ILE A 103 1.23 15.14 4.27
CA ILE A 103 2.59 14.84 3.82
C ILE A 103 2.48 14.47 2.34
N SER A 104 3.12 15.25 1.48
CA SER A 104 3.08 15.01 0.04
C SER A 104 3.81 13.71 -0.31
N LEU A 105 3.23 12.85 -1.14
CA LEU A 105 3.89 11.61 -1.59
C LEU A 105 5.18 11.89 -2.37
N ALA A 106 5.29 13.05 -3.05
CA ALA A 106 6.46 13.42 -3.85
C ALA A 106 7.63 13.91 -3.00
N THR A 107 7.37 14.60 -1.89
CA THR A 107 8.39 15.22 -1.02
C THR A 107 8.35 14.66 0.40
N TRP A 108 7.86 13.43 0.56
CA TRP A 108 7.62 12.82 1.86
C TRP A 108 8.92 12.70 2.68
N SER A 109 10.03 12.36 2.02
CA SER A 109 11.30 12.09 2.68
C SER A 109 11.85 13.33 3.39
N SER A 110 11.74 14.50 2.78
CA SER A 110 12.14 15.78 3.41
C SER A 110 11.16 16.25 4.49
N GLN A 111 10.04 15.57 4.67
CA GLN A 111 9.02 15.87 5.68
C GLN A 111 9.01 14.84 6.82
N MET A 112 9.87 13.82 6.74
CA MET A 112 10.03 12.75 7.74
C MET A 112 11.32 12.97 8.56
N GLU A 113 11.45 14.14 9.16
CA GLU A 113 12.53 14.39 10.13
C GLU A 113 12.10 13.88 11.51
N GLU A 114 13.06 13.47 12.34
CA GLU A 114 12.73 13.03 13.71
C GLU A 114 11.96 14.14 14.46
N PRO A 115 10.87 13.80 15.17
CA PRO A 115 10.44 12.46 15.58
C PRO A 115 9.36 11.82 14.68
N VAL A 116 9.17 12.31 13.44
CA VAL A 116 8.14 11.82 12.52
C VAL A 116 8.41 10.39 12.08
N ARG A 117 7.39 9.54 12.14
CA ARG A 117 7.50 8.12 11.76
C ARG A 117 6.22 7.56 11.17
N PHE A 118 6.32 6.46 10.42
CA PHE A 118 5.14 5.73 9.97
C PHE A 118 4.51 4.94 11.10
N ASN A 119 3.20 4.73 11.01
CA ASN A 119 2.55 3.72 11.82
C ASN A 119 3.20 2.34 11.54
N ARG A 120 3.82 1.72 12.54
CA ARG A 120 4.56 0.45 12.38
C ARG A 120 3.74 -0.66 11.74
N GLU A 121 2.47 -0.81 12.11
CA GLU A 121 1.58 -1.87 11.60
C GLU A 121 1.18 -1.65 10.14
N GLN A 122 1.16 -0.40 9.68
CA GLN A 122 0.79 -0.02 8.32
C GLN A 122 2.00 0.39 7.46
N SER A 123 3.19 0.45 8.06
CA SER A 123 4.43 0.95 7.45
C SER A 123 4.72 0.26 6.12
N GLY A 124 4.60 -1.06 6.06
CA GLY A 124 4.81 -1.81 4.82
C GLY A 124 3.89 -1.37 3.67
N ASN A 125 2.62 -1.09 3.94
CA ASN A 125 1.70 -0.62 2.90
C ASN A 125 2.03 0.81 2.48
N ILE A 126 2.34 1.69 3.44
CA ILE A 126 2.70 3.09 3.15
C ILE A 126 3.98 3.14 2.31
N ILE A 127 5.01 2.40 2.71
CA ILE A 127 6.30 2.38 2.03
C ILE A 127 6.18 1.73 0.65
N GLU A 128 5.34 0.70 0.48
CA GLU A 128 5.05 0.15 -0.85
C GLU A 128 4.44 1.22 -1.78
N ILE A 129 3.48 2.01 -1.29
CA ILE A 129 2.84 3.06 -2.08
C ILE A 129 3.85 4.13 -2.45
N LEU A 130 4.67 4.59 -1.50
CA LEU A 130 5.74 5.55 -1.75
C LEU A 130 6.73 5.02 -2.79
N THR A 131 7.09 3.74 -2.70
CA THR A 131 7.98 3.06 -3.65
C THR A 131 7.37 3.05 -5.05
N LEU A 132 6.10 2.64 -5.19
CA LEU A 132 5.42 2.57 -6.48
C LEU A 132 5.14 3.96 -7.06
N HIS A 133 4.99 4.99 -6.23
CA HIS A 133 4.88 6.37 -6.67
C HIS A 133 6.15 6.85 -7.39
N GLN A 134 7.35 6.39 -7.00
CA GLN A 134 8.61 6.70 -7.70
C GLN A 134 8.68 6.09 -9.10
N LEU A 135 7.83 5.09 -9.39
CA LEU A 135 7.73 4.42 -10.68
C LEU A 135 6.57 4.96 -11.53
N LYS A 136 5.90 6.03 -11.09
CA LYS A 136 4.84 6.70 -11.86
C LYS A 136 5.47 7.33 -13.10
N GLY A 137 5.07 6.86 -14.29
CA GLY A 137 5.60 7.34 -15.57
C GLY A 137 6.47 6.28 -16.24
N GLU A 138 7.74 6.61 -16.47
CA GLU A 138 8.70 5.71 -17.12
C GLU A 138 9.56 4.96 -16.10
N ILE A 139 9.57 3.63 -16.17
CA ILE A 139 10.45 2.79 -15.36
C ILE A 139 11.83 2.71 -16.04
N ASN A 140 12.77 3.49 -15.55
CA ASN A 140 14.18 3.49 -15.93
C ASN A 140 15.10 3.24 -14.71
N ASP A 141 16.41 3.06 -14.95
CA ASP A 141 17.36 2.70 -13.89
C ASP A 141 17.42 3.76 -12.76
N THR A 142 17.29 5.04 -13.08
CA THR A 142 17.23 6.12 -12.08
C THR A 142 15.99 5.99 -11.19
N SER A 143 14.81 5.82 -11.78
CA SER A 143 13.56 5.61 -11.02
C SER A 143 13.61 4.34 -10.16
N LEU A 144 14.27 3.28 -10.65
CA LEU A 144 14.45 2.03 -9.94
C LEU A 144 15.40 2.19 -8.74
N ILE A 145 16.49 2.96 -8.85
CA ILE A 145 17.36 3.27 -7.71
C ILE A 145 16.58 4.03 -6.63
N VAL A 146 15.85 5.08 -7.00
CA VAL A 146 15.06 5.86 -6.03
C VAL A 146 13.98 4.99 -5.36
N ALA A 147 13.35 4.09 -6.12
CA ALA A 147 12.39 3.13 -5.59
C ALA A 147 13.05 2.10 -4.64
N ILE A 148 14.25 1.60 -4.97
CA ILE A 148 15.03 0.70 -4.10
C ILE A 148 15.33 1.39 -2.76
N ASP A 149 15.82 2.63 -2.81
CA ASP A 149 16.15 3.37 -1.59
C ASP A 149 14.90 3.70 -0.76
N THR A 150 13.80 4.09 -1.41
CA THR A 150 12.50 4.28 -0.73
C THR A 150 12.01 3.00 -0.07
N LEU A 151 12.09 1.85 -0.76
CA LEU A 151 11.63 0.58 -0.23
C LEU A 151 12.53 0.08 0.90
N SER A 152 13.81 0.43 0.89
CA SER A 152 14.76 0.05 1.95
C SER A 152 14.36 0.56 3.33
N THR A 153 13.60 1.66 3.41
CA THR A 153 12.99 2.16 4.65
C THR A 153 12.13 1.09 5.34
N ALA A 154 11.51 0.16 4.60
CA ALA A 154 10.70 -0.90 5.22
C ALA A 154 11.53 -1.89 6.05
N PHE A 155 12.85 -1.93 5.83
CA PHE A 155 13.78 -2.89 6.41
C PHE A 155 14.79 -2.24 7.37
N THR A 156 14.63 -0.95 7.68
CA THR A 156 15.40 -0.30 8.76
C THR A 156 14.94 -0.83 10.12
N GLU A 157 15.79 -0.69 11.15
CA GLU A 157 15.53 -1.21 12.50
C GLU A 157 14.15 -0.82 13.05
N GLU A 158 13.68 0.40 12.74
CA GLU A 158 12.38 0.89 13.18
C GLU A 158 11.19 0.06 12.67
N TYR A 159 11.25 -0.43 11.43
CA TYR A 159 10.15 -1.10 10.75
C TYR A 159 10.41 -2.58 10.44
N GLU A 160 11.66 -3.02 10.56
CA GLU A 160 12.13 -4.36 10.20
C GLU A 160 11.27 -5.45 10.83
N LYS A 161 10.99 -5.36 12.14
CA LYS A 161 10.21 -6.37 12.85
C LYS A 161 8.81 -6.53 12.26
N ALA A 162 8.15 -5.43 11.91
CA ALA A 162 6.80 -5.43 11.33
C ALA A 162 6.80 -5.95 9.89
N ASN A 163 7.86 -5.70 9.13
CA ASN A 163 7.92 -5.98 7.70
C ASN A 163 8.72 -7.24 7.32
N SER A 164 9.47 -7.83 8.24
CA SER A 164 10.33 -9.02 8.04
C SER A 164 9.63 -10.21 7.39
N LYS A 165 8.32 -10.38 7.64
CA LYS A 165 7.51 -11.47 7.08
C LYS A 165 6.64 -11.05 5.89
N ASN A 166 6.74 -9.79 5.45
CA ASN A 166 5.95 -9.26 4.35
C ASN A 166 6.59 -9.65 3.01
N PHE A 167 6.23 -10.84 2.51
CA PHE A 167 6.78 -11.37 1.25
C PHE A 167 6.60 -10.42 0.06
N ARG A 168 5.56 -9.57 0.07
CA ARG A 168 5.26 -8.64 -1.02
C ARG A 168 6.32 -7.55 -1.14
N LEU A 169 6.85 -7.05 -0.02
CA LEU A 169 7.93 -6.07 -0.01
C LEU A 169 9.26 -6.69 -0.44
N HIS A 170 9.54 -7.90 0.02
CA HIS A 170 10.75 -8.63 -0.39
C HIS A 170 10.74 -8.92 -1.90
N GLU A 171 9.61 -9.41 -2.42
CA GLU A 171 9.44 -9.67 -3.85
C GLU A 171 9.50 -8.36 -4.66
N LEU A 172 8.97 -7.25 -4.14
CA LEU A 172 9.11 -5.95 -4.79
C LEU A 172 10.59 -5.53 -4.86
N MET A 173 11.34 -5.61 -3.75
CA MET A 173 12.77 -5.28 -3.73
C MET A 173 13.56 -6.12 -4.75
N LEU A 174 13.30 -7.43 -4.79
CA LEU A 174 13.87 -8.34 -5.77
C LEU A 174 13.56 -7.90 -7.21
N GLN A 175 12.31 -7.54 -7.51
CA GLN A 175 11.92 -7.06 -8.84
C GLN A 175 12.65 -5.77 -9.22
N LEU A 176 12.75 -4.81 -8.30
CA LEU A 176 13.44 -3.54 -8.57
C LEU A 176 14.92 -3.77 -8.87
N ILE A 177 15.61 -4.60 -8.07
CA ILE A 177 17.02 -4.94 -8.30
C ILE A 177 17.20 -5.75 -9.59
N ALA A 178 16.31 -6.70 -9.88
CA ALA A 178 16.36 -7.50 -11.10
C ALA A 178 16.27 -6.62 -12.35
N LEU A 179 15.33 -5.66 -12.36
CA LEU A 179 15.07 -4.80 -13.50
C LEU A 179 16.08 -3.66 -13.65
N ASN A 180 16.82 -3.33 -12.60
CA ASN A 180 17.84 -2.29 -12.65
C ASN A 180 19.09 -2.80 -13.39
N ASN A 181 19.44 -2.15 -14.49
CA ASN A 181 20.63 -2.47 -15.29
C ASN A 181 21.88 -1.71 -14.84
N ALA A 182 21.72 -0.63 -14.07
CA ALA A 182 22.84 0.10 -13.47
C ALA A 182 23.51 -0.69 -12.33
N ILE A 183 22.83 -1.71 -11.78
CA ILE A 183 23.41 -2.65 -10.83
C ILE A 183 23.99 -3.85 -11.60
N PRO A 184 25.33 -4.06 -11.59
CA PRO A 184 25.97 -5.20 -12.22
C PRO A 184 25.39 -6.53 -11.72
N ALA A 185 25.29 -7.53 -12.60
CA ALA A 185 24.62 -8.80 -12.30
C ALA A 185 25.23 -9.53 -11.09
N ASP A 186 26.56 -9.49 -10.96
CA ASP A 186 27.36 -10.03 -9.87
C ASP A 186 27.21 -9.24 -8.55
N GLN A 187 26.72 -8.00 -8.60
CA GLN A 187 26.51 -7.15 -7.42
C GLN A 187 25.08 -7.20 -6.87
N LYS A 188 24.11 -7.74 -7.64
CA LYS A 188 22.67 -7.73 -7.26
C LYS A 188 22.40 -8.40 -5.92
N TRP A 189 23.08 -9.50 -5.60
CA TRP A 189 22.93 -10.19 -4.31
C TRP A 189 23.43 -9.34 -3.14
N THR A 190 24.63 -8.78 -3.28
CA THR A 190 25.22 -7.87 -2.28
C THR A 190 24.36 -6.63 -2.08
N THR A 191 23.85 -6.03 -3.15
CA THR A 191 22.93 -4.88 -3.05
C THR A 191 21.65 -5.25 -2.30
N PHE A 192 21.07 -6.41 -2.58
CA PHE A 192 19.86 -6.88 -1.90
C PHE A 192 20.10 -7.11 -0.40
N THR A 193 21.15 -7.86 -0.06
CA THR A 193 21.47 -8.23 1.34
C THR A 193 21.94 -7.05 2.18
N ALA A 194 22.52 -6.01 1.57
CA ALA A 194 22.85 -4.76 2.25
C ALA A 194 21.60 -3.96 2.67
N LYS A 195 20.47 -4.13 1.96
CA LYS A 195 19.22 -3.38 2.20
C LYS A 195 18.15 -4.21 2.91
N VAL A 196 18.22 -5.53 2.81
CA VAL A 196 17.21 -6.45 3.34
C VAL A 196 17.87 -7.51 4.21
N LYS A 197 17.53 -7.51 5.50
CA LYS A 197 17.93 -8.59 6.40
C LYS A 197 17.08 -9.83 6.16
N ASN A 198 17.73 -10.99 6.14
CA ASN A 198 17.05 -12.26 6.02
C ASN A 198 16.18 -12.51 7.27
N PRO A 199 14.89 -12.82 7.11
CA PRO A 199 14.05 -13.15 8.25
C PRO A 199 14.52 -14.47 8.88
N PRO A 200 14.38 -14.65 10.20
CA PRO A 200 14.87 -15.83 10.91
C PRO A 200 14.21 -17.14 10.45
N GLN A 201 13.05 -17.05 9.81
CA GLN A 201 12.38 -18.18 9.17
C GLN A 201 11.84 -17.74 7.81
N LEU A 202 12.43 -18.27 6.74
CA LEU A 202 11.96 -18.05 5.39
C LEU A 202 10.66 -18.84 5.14
N ARG A 203 9.67 -18.16 4.57
CA ARG A 203 8.45 -18.81 4.07
C ARG A 203 8.72 -19.39 2.69
N LYS A 204 7.92 -20.37 2.26
CA LYS A 204 8.01 -20.98 0.91
C LYS A 204 8.09 -19.96 -0.24
N ARG A 205 7.40 -18.82 -0.12
CA ARG A 205 7.40 -17.75 -1.14
C ARG A 205 8.67 -16.87 -1.15
N GLN A 206 9.53 -17.02 -0.15
CA GLN A 206 10.78 -16.29 0.04
C GLN A 206 11.99 -17.24 -0.05
N ASP A 207 11.80 -18.51 -0.44
CA ASP A 207 12.89 -19.49 -0.52
C ASP A 207 13.99 -19.06 -1.52
N TRP A 208 13.66 -18.19 -2.47
CA TRP A 208 14.63 -17.55 -3.36
C TRP A 208 15.66 -16.67 -2.63
N MET A 209 15.40 -16.26 -1.38
CA MET A 209 16.34 -15.50 -0.54
C MET A 209 17.30 -16.40 0.24
N ALA A 210 17.13 -17.73 0.22
CA ALA A 210 17.87 -18.62 1.12
C ALA A 210 19.36 -18.68 0.80
N THR A 211 19.72 -18.58 -0.48
CA THR A 211 21.11 -18.59 -0.96
C THR A 211 21.27 -17.65 -2.13
N GLU A 212 22.50 -17.19 -2.36
CA GLU A 212 22.86 -16.39 -3.54
C GLU A 212 22.50 -17.12 -4.83
N THR A 213 22.73 -18.43 -4.92
CA THR A 213 22.36 -19.23 -6.10
C THR A 213 20.87 -19.14 -6.42
N LYS A 214 20.00 -19.38 -5.43
CA LYS A 214 18.54 -19.31 -5.64
C LYS A 214 18.07 -17.89 -5.95
N PHE A 215 18.73 -16.89 -5.37
CA PHE A 215 18.45 -15.49 -5.67
C PHE A 215 18.81 -15.17 -7.12
N THR A 216 20.00 -15.56 -7.56
CA THR A 216 20.49 -15.32 -8.93
C THR A 216 19.63 -16.05 -9.97
N GLU A 217 19.19 -17.28 -9.70
CA GLU A 217 18.19 -17.98 -10.52
C GLU A 217 16.90 -17.16 -10.67
N ARG A 218 16.43 -16.58 -9.56
CA ARG A 218 15.22 -15.75 -9.54
C ARG A 218 15.42 -14.42 -10.28
N ILE A 219 16.57 -13.77 -10.12
CA ILE A 219 16.95 -12.58 -10.91
C ILE A 219 16.92 -12.90 -12.39
N ASN A 220 17.59 -13.98 -12.82
CA ASN A 220 17.66 -14.39 -14.22
C ASN A 220 16.27 -14.65 -14.81
N TYR A 221 15.40 -15.32 -14.05
CA TYR A 221 14.01 -15.54 -14.43
C TYR A 221 13.24 -14.22 -14.65
N ILE A 222 13.43 -13.23 -13.77
CA ILE A 222 12.78 -11.91 -13.91
C ILE A 222 13.35 -11.16 -15.12
N THR A 223 14.67 -11.15 -15.28
CA THR A 223 15.37 -10.48 -16.40
C THR A 223 14.95 -11.05 -17.76
N GLN A 224 14.81 -12.38 -17.89
CA GLN A 224 14.30 -13.01 -19.11
C GLN A 224 12.85 -12.62 -19.45
N ARG A 225 12.08 -12.16 -18.44
CA ARG A 225 10.68 -11.73 -18.57
C ARG A 225 10.51 -10.26 -18.23
N ARG A 226 11.54 -9.46 -18.53
CA ARG A 226 11.63 -8.04 -18.17
C ARG A 226 10.34 -7.28 -18.50
N ASN A 227 9.85 -7.42 -19.74
CA ASN A 227 8.67 -6.70 -20.21
C ASN A 227 7.41 -7.04 -19.41
N ASP A 228 7.21 -8.32 -19.06
CA ASP A 228 6.06 -8.75 -18.24
C ASP A 228 6.13 -8.15 -16.84
N TYR A 229 7.33 -8.11 -16.25
CA TYR A 229 7.53 -7.57 -14.90
C TYR A 229 7.41 -6.05 -14.87
N ILE A 230 7.93 -5.35 -15.87
CA ILE A 230 7.73 -3.90 -16.05
C ILE A 230 6.23 -3.60 -16.23
N ALA A 231 5.51 -4.35 -17.07
CA ALA A 231 4.08 -4.15 -17.27
C ALA A 231 3.28 -4.34 -15.98
N ARG A 232 3.60 -5.37 -15.17
CA ARG A 232 2.97 -5.59 -13.86
C ARG A 232 3.31 -4.51 -12.84
N LEU A 233 4.54 -3.99 -12.85
CA LEU A 233 4.92 -2.87 -11.99
C LEU A 233 4.19 -1.60 -12.40
N ASN A 234 4.09 -1.31 -13.70
CA ASN A 234 3.30 -0.19 -14.22
C ASN A 234 1.82 -0.32 -13.83
N GLU A 235 1.22 -1.51 -13.98
CA GLU A 235 -0.17 -1.74 -13.55
C GLU A 235 -0.36 -1.53 -12.04
N ARG A 236 0.63 -1.91 -11.23
CA ARG A 236 0.62 -1.67 -9.78
C ARG A 236 0.82 -0.19 -9.46
N ALA A 237 1.77 0.50 -10.09
CA ALA A 237 2.02 1.91 -9.91
C ALA A 237 0.82 2.76 -10.37
N ALA A 238 0.14 2.34 -11.43
CA ALA A 238 -1.06 2.99 -11.96
C ALA A 238 -2.22 3.03 -10.94
N LYS A 239 -2.30 2.04 -10.03
CA LYS A 239 -3.29 2.03 -8.93
C LYS A 239 -3.06 3.14 -7.91
N TYR A 240 -1.86 3.71 -7.90
CA TYR A 240 -1.44 4.78 -7.00
C TYR A 240 -1.15 6.09 -7.74
N SER A 241 -1.20 6.08 -9.09
CA SER A 241 -1.31 7.29 -9.89
C SER A 241 -2.77 7.71 -9.92
N PHE A 242 -3.15 8.61 -9.03
CA PHE A 242 -4.48 9.19 -9.04
C PHE A 242 -4.50 10.29 -10.10
N THR A 243 -5.22 10.07 -11.21
CA THR A 243 -5.60 11.11 -12.19
C THR A 243 -6.91 11.77 -11.79
#